data_AF-A0AA40GLB2-F1
#
_entry.id   AF-A0AA40GLB2-F1
#
_cell.length_a   1.000
_cell.length_b   1.000
_cell.length_c   1.000
_cell.angle_alpha   90.00
_cell.angle_beta   90.00
_cell.angle_gamma   90.00
#
_symmetry.space_group_name_H-M   'P 1'
#
loop_
_entity.id
_entity.type
_entity.pdbx_description
1 polymer ?
#
loop_
_entity_poly.entity_id
_entity_poly.type
_entity_poly.pdbx_seq_one_letter_code
_entity_poly.pdbx_strand_id
1 'polypeptide(L)'
;INELSHVQIPVMLMPDDFKAYSKIKVDNHLFNKENMPSHFKFKEYCPMVFRNLRERFGIDDQDFQNSLTRSAPLANDSQARSGARFHTSYDKRYIIKTITSEDVAEMHNILKKYHQFIVECHGNTLLPQFLGMYRLTVDGVEVYMIVTRNVFSHRLSVYRKYDLKGSTVAREASDKEKAKELPTFKDNDFINDGQKIHIDENNKKMFLEKLKKDVEFLAQLKLMDYSLLVGIHDVERAEQEEVECEENDGEEEGESDGTHPIGTPPDSPGNTLNSSLPLAPGEFDPAIDVYGIKSHENAPRKEVYFMAIIDILTHYDAKKKAAHAAKTVKHGAGAEISTVNPEQYSKRFLDFIANILT
;
A
#
# COMPACT_ATOMS: atom_id res chain seq x y z
N ILE A 1 -8.32 -11.88 14.98
CA ILE A 1 -9.04 -10.76 15.64
C ILE A 1 -9.88 -11.25 16.82
N ASN A 2 -11.00 -11.97 16.62
CA ASN A 2 -11.83 -12.48 17.73
C ASN A 2 -11.03 -13.22 18.82
N GLU A 3 -10.10 -14.10 18.44
CA GLU A 3 -9.23 -14.80 19.41
C GLU A 3 -8.40 -13.83 20.25
N LEU A 4 -7.82 -12.79 19.64
CA LEU A 4 -7.04 -11.76 20.33
C LEU A 4 -7.90 -10.91 21.27
N SER A 5 -9.22 -10.75 21.00
CA SER A 5 -10.13 -10.03 21.90
C SER A 5 -10.24 -10.68 23.28
N HIS A 6 -9.95 -11.99 23.38
CA HIS A 6 -9.90 -12.74 24.63
C HIS A 6 -8.51 -12.77 25.27
N VAL A 7 -7.49 -12.20 24.62
CA VAL A 7 -6.12 -12.12 25.11
C VAL A 7 -5.86 -10.71 25.64
N GLN A 8 -5.50 -10.61 26.92
CA GLN A 8 -5.17 -9.32 27.55
C GLN A 8 -4.10 -8.57 26.77
N ILE A 9 -4.25 -7.24 26.68
CA ILE A 9 -3.24 -6.37 26.06
C ILE A 9 -2.07 -6.25 27.04
N PRO A 10 -0.86 -6.70 26.68
CA PRO A 10 0.29 -6.63 27.56
C PRO A 10 0.78 -5.19 27.67
N VAL A 11 1.40 -4.85 28.80
CA VAL A 11 2.03 -3.54 29.02
C VAL A 11 3.16 -3.29 28.01
N MET A 12 3.89 -4.34 27.64
CA MET A 12 4.95 -4.28 26.64
C MET A 12 5.09 -5.63 25.93
N LEU A 13 5.59 -5.60 24.70
CA LEU A 13 5.91 -6.81 23.94
C LEU A 13 7.22 -7.43 24.44
N MET A 14 7.23 -8.75 24.54
CA MET A 14 8.37 -9.55 24.97
C MET A 14 9.09 -10.17 23.76
N PRO A 15 10.37 -10.59 23.88
CA PRO A 15 11.11 -11.19 22.77
C PRO A 15 10.42 -12.40 22.11
N ASP A 16 9.63 -13.16 22.86
CA ASP A 16 8.93 -14.34 22.35
C ASP A 16 7.73 -13.97 21.46
N ASP A 17 7.13 -12.79 21.64
CA ASP A 17 6.03 -12.30 20.78
C ASP A 17 6.46 -12.17 19.31
N PHE A 18 7.74 -11.86 19.07
CA PHE A 18 8.33 -11.73 17.73
C PHE A 18 8.64 -13.06 17.03
N LYS A 19 8.43 -14.18 17.73
CA LYS A 19 8.57 -15.55 17.21
C LYS A 19 7.27 -16.36 17.33
N ALA A 20 6.29 -15.84 18.06
CA ALA A 20 5.02 -16.48 18.32
C ALA A 20 4.22 -16.66 17.02
N TYR A 21 3.31 -17.64 17.05
CA TYR A 21 2.32 -17.84 16.00
C TYR A 21 1.08 -18.53 16.56
N SER A 22 -0.07 -18.27 15.95
CA SER A 22 -1.28 -19.07 16.12
C SER A 22 -1.51 -19.89 14.85
N LYS A 23 -1.95 -21.14 14.99
CA LYS A 23 -2.25 -22.02 13.85
C LYS A 23 -3.55 -22.74 14.08
N ILE A 24 -4.48 -22.54 13.16
CA ILE A 24 -5.78 -23.18 13.12
C ILE A 24 -5.77 -24.17 11.96
N LYS A 25 -6.24 -25.40 12.21
CA LYS A 25 -6.52 -26.40 11.18
C LYS A 25 -8.01 -26.70 11.23
N VAL A 26 -8.67 -26.56 10.09
CA VAL A 26 -10.11 -26.79 9.95
C VAL A 26 -10.30 -27.99 9.03
N ASP A 27 -11.05 -28.98 9.54
CA ASP A 27 -11.43 -30.20 8.83
C ASP A 27 -12.94 -30.39 8.99
N ASN A 28 -13.71 -29.86 8.05
CA ASN A 28 -15.16 -29.91 8.06
C ASN A 28 -15.66 -31.14 7.29
N HIS A 29 -16.53 -31.93 7.91
CA HIS A 29 -17.20 -33.07 7.25
C HIS A 29 -18.68 -32.76 7.03
N LEU A 30 -19.08 -32.60 5.76
CA LEU A 30 -20.47 -32.30 5.35
C LEU A 30 -21.07 -31.03 6.01
N PHE A 31 -20.23 -30.05 6.35
CA PHE A 31 -20.66 -28.80 6.97
C PHE A 31 -20.16 -27.59 6.18
N ASN A 32 -21.04 -26.61 5.94
CA ASN A 32 -20.74 -25.32 5.29
C ASN A 32 -19.95 -25.40 3.97
N LYS A 33 -20.15 -26.47 3.19
CA LYS A 33 -19.38 -26.76 1.96
C LYS A 33 -19.57 -25.74 0.84
N GLU A 34 -20.69 -25.03 0.83
CA GLU A 34 -21.00 -24.03 -0.19
C GLU A 34 -20.21 -22.74 0.00
N ASN A 35 -19.85 -22.40 1.25
CA ASN A 35 -19.19 -21.14 1.57
C ASN A 35 -17.68 -21.29 1.84
N MET A 36 -17.22 -22.45 2.32
CA MET A 36 -15.83 -22.64 2.76
C MET A 36 -15.24 -23.97 2.27
N PRO A 37 -13.93 -24.01 1.95
CA PRO A 37 -13.22 -25.26 1.71
C PRO A 37 -13.34 -26.20 2.91
N SER A 38 -13.46 -27.51 2.63
CA SER A 38 -13.61 -28.51 3.70
C SER A 38 -12.32 -28.71 4.51
N HIS A 39 -11.15 -28.49 3.90
CA HIS A 39 -9.86 -28.68 4.54
C HIS A 39 -8.96 -27.47 4.29
N PHE A 40 -8.63 -26.73 5.35
CA PHE A 40 -7.67 -25.66 5.25
C PHE A 40 -6.89 -25.44 6.55
N LYS A 41 -5.73 -24.81 6.44
CA LYS A 41 -4.92 -24.36 7.57
C LYS A 41 -4.72 -22.86 7.45
N PHE A 42 -4.89 -22.16 8.56
CA PHE A 42 -4.59 -20.75 8.68
C PHE A 42 -3.56 -20.56 9.79
N LYS A 43 -2.48 -19.85 9.48
CA LYS A 43 -1.44 -19.50 10.45
C LYS A 43 -1.30 -17.99 10.48
N GLU A 44 -1.37 -17.41 11.67
CA GLU A 44 -1.05 -16.01 11.94
C GLU A 44 0.33 -15.94 12.61
N TYR A 45 1.21 -15.09 12.08
CA TYR A 45 2.55 -14.87 12.62
C TYR A 45 2.55 -13.65 13.54
N CYS A 46 3.27 -13.73 14.67
CA CYS A 46 3.45 -12.66 15.64
C CYS A 46 2.17 -11.87 15.99
N PRO A 47 1.04 -12.53 16.37
CA PRO A 47 -0.27 -11.87 16.50
C PRO A 47 -0.24 -10.64 17.42
N MET A 48 0.49 -10.76 18.53
CA MET A 48 0.66 -9.70 19.53
C MET A 48 1.40 -8.47 19.00
N VAL A 49 2.41 -8.69 18.16
CA VAL A 49 3.19 -7.61 17.54
C VAL A 49 2.33 -6.87 16.53
N PHE A 50 1.61 -7.58 15.66
CA PHE A 50 0.75 -6.93 14.66
C PHE A 50 -0.49 -6.27 15.27
N ARG A 51 -1.02 -6.76 16.40
CA ARG A 51 -2.02 -6.03 17.18
C ARG A 51 -1.50 -4.68 17.68
N ASN A 52 -0.31 -4.66 18.28
CA ASN A 52 0.27 -3.39 18.74
C ASN A 52 0.69 -2.46 17.59
N LEU A 53 1.11 -3.00 16.44
CA LEU A 53 1.36 -2.19 15.23
C LEU A 53 0.08 -1.53 14.73
N ARG A 54 -1.04 -2.26 14.66
CA ARG A 54 -2.35 -1.69 14.27
C ARG A 54 -2.76 -0.55 15.20
N GLU A 55 -2.65 -0.74 16.51
CA GLU A 55 -2.89 0.32 17.50
C GLU A 55 -2.02 1.57 17.26
N ARG A 56 -0.71 1.38 17.04
CA ARG A 56 0.24 2.48 16.76
C ARG A 56 -0.03 3.21 15.45
N PHE A 57 -0.69 2.55 14.50
CA PHE A 57 -1.13 3.15 13.25
C PHE A 57 -2.55 3.71 13.31
N GLY A 58 -3.19 3.74 14.50
CA GLY A 58 -4.54 4.24 14.68
C GLY A 58 -5.60 3.38 14.00
N ILE A 59 -5.37 2.06 13.92
CA ILE A 59 -6.29 1.10 13.31
C ILE A 59 -6.94 0.28 14.42
N ASP A 60 -8.27 0.39 14.53
CA ASP A 60 -9.06 -0.47 15.39
C ASP A 60 -9.13 -1.91 14.85
N ASP A 61 -9.12 -2.88 15.78
CA ASP A 61 -9.08 -4.30 15.46
C ASP A 61 -10.38 -4.76 14.76
N GLN A 62 -11.53 -4.22 15.15
CA GLN A 62 -12.83 -4.57 14.57
C GLN A 62 -13.03 -3.90 13.21
N ASP A 63 -12.58 -2.66 13.04
CA ASP A 63 -12.57 -2.00 11.73
C ASP A 63 -11.68 -2.75 10.74
N PHE A 64 -10.47 -3.14 11.16
CA PHE A 64 -9.58 -3.96 10.34
C PHE A 64 -10.22 -5.29 9.92
N GLN A 65 -10.91 -5.97 10.85
CA GLN A 65 -11.67 -7.18 10.52
C GLN A 65 -12.77 -6.90 9.51
N ASN A 66 -13.59 -5.88 9.75
CA ASN A 66 -14.70 -5.51 8.89
C ASN A 66 -14.23 -5.22 7.47
N SER A 67 -13.18 -4.40 7.28
CA SER A 67 -12.61 -4.08 5.98
C SER A 67 -12.14 -5.32 5.20
N LEU A 68 -11.61 -6.34 5.89
CA LEU A 68 -11.07 -7.54 5.25
C LEU A 68 -12.11 -8.65 5.03
N THR A 69 -13.24 -8.65 5.76
CA THR A 69 -14.17 -9.78 5.75
C THR A 69 -15.62 -9.43 5.41
N ARG A 70 -16.03 -8.15 5.42
CA ARG A 70 -17.41 -7.77 5.09
C ARG A 70 -17.74 -8.03 3.62
N SER A 71 -16.76 -7.85 2.74
CA SER A 71 -16.81 -8.23 1.32
C SER A 71 -15.45 -8.74 0.88
N ALA A 72 -15.44 -9.57 -0.17
CA ALA A 72 -14.23 -10.18 -0.69
C ALA A 72 -13.26 -9.09 -1.20
N PRO A 73 -11.95 -9.18 -0.87
CA PRO A 73 -10.94 -8.30 -1.45
C PRO A 73 -10.90 -8.39 -2.98
N LEU A 74 -10.79 -7.24 -3.63
CA LEU A 74 -10.74 -7.12 -5.08
C LEU A 74 -9.34 -7.46 -5.58
N ALA A 75 -9.23 -8.35 -6.56
CA ALA A 75 -7.96 -8.69 -7.18
C ALA A 75 -7.48 -7.52 -8.06
N ASN A 76 -6.22 -7.11 -7.90
CA ASN A 76 -5.62 -6.17 -8.83
C ASN A 76 -4.96 -6.98 -9.96
N ASP A 77 -5.49 -6.91 -11.18
CA ASP A 77 -4.99 -7.62 -12.37
C ASP A 77 -3.60 -7.16 -12.84
N SER A 78 -2.97 -6.23 -12.10
CA SER A 78 -1.57 -5.87 -12.27
C SER A 78 -0.68 -7.00 -11.75
N GLN A 79 -0.47 -8.03 -12.57
CA GLN A 79 0.66 -8.94 -12.42
C GLN A 79 1.95 -8.12 -12.39
N ALA A 80 2.48 -7.85 -11.19
CA ALA A 80 3.82 -7.32 -11.07
C ALA A 80 4.79 -8.32 -11.70
N ARG A 81 5.88 -7.84 -12.29
CA ARG A 81 6.92 -8.66 -12.96
C ARG A 81 7.49 -9.79 -12.09
N SER A 82 7.26 -9.75 -10.77
CA SER A 82 7.68 -10.73 -9.77
C SER A 82 6.66 -11.87 -9.51
N GLY A 83 5.51 -11.89 -10.19
CA GLY A 83 4.44 -12.88 -9.92
C GLY A 83 3.69 -12.64 -8.60
N ALA A 84 3.98 -11.54 -7.90
CA ALA A 84 3.28 -11.12 -6.71
C ALA A 84 1.84 -10.70 -7.07
N ARG A 85 0.86 -11.30 -6.40
CA ARG A 85 -0.56 -10.95 -6.52
C ARG A 85 -0.90 -9.97 -5.41
N PHE A 86 -1.74 -9.00 -5.75
CA PHE A 86 -2.23 -7.99 -4.81
C PHE A 86 -3.74 -8.04 -4.81
N HIS A 87 -4.33 -7.95 -3.62
CA HIS A 87 -5.74 -7.67 -3.46
C HIS A 87 -5.90 -6.40 -2.65
N THR A 88 -6.99 -5.69 -2.90
CA THR A 88 -7.37 -4.48 -2.18
C THR A 88 -8.61 -4.80 -1.37
N SER A 89 -8.69 -4.40 -0.10
CA SER A 89 -9.93 -4.52 0.68
C SER A 89 -11.08 -3.83 -0.05
N TYR A 90 -12.33 -4.26 0.17
CA TYR A 90 -13.48 -3.72 -0.57
C TYR A 90 -13.66 -2.21 -0.36
N ASP A 91 -13.25 -1.71 0.79
CA ASP A 91 -13.26 -0.30 1.18
C ASP A 91 -11.96 0.45 0.82
N LYS A 92 -11.06 -0.18 0.06
CA LYS A 92 -9.80 0.38 -0.43
C LYS A 92 -8.80 0.84 0.64
N ARG A 93 -9.01 0.50 1.91
CA ARG A 93 -8.13 0.88 3.03
C ARG A 93 -6.85 0.06 3.15
N TYR A 94 -6.89 -1.21 2.73
CA TYR A 94 -5.80 -2.16 2.94
C TYR A 94 -5.40 -2.89 1.66
N ILE A 95 -4.12 -3.24 1.58
CA ILE A 95 -3.56 -4.07 0.52
C ILE A 95 -3.11 -5.40 1.12
N ILE A 96 -3.50 -6.49 0.47
CA ILE A 96 -3.10 -7.86 0.78
C ILE A 96 -2.13 -8.30 -0.31
N LYS A 97 -0.85 -8.43 0.04
CA LYS A 97 0.20 -8.83 -0.89
C LYS A 97 0.57 -10.28 -0.67
N THR A 98 0.58 -11.08 -1.75
CA THR A 98 1.23 -12.39 -1.73
C THR A 98 2.74 -12.22 -1.71
N ILE A 99 3.39 -12.85 -0.75
CA ILE A 99 4.84 -12.81 -0.54
C ILE A 99 5.44 -14.22 -0.57
N THR A 100 6.76 -14.29 -0.68
CA THR A 100 7.51 -15.55 -0.66
C THR A 100 7.81 -16.01 0.77
N SER A 101 8.23 -17.27 0.94
CA SER A 101 8.73 -17.75 2.24
C SER A 101 9.97 -17.00 2.71
N GLU A 102 10.81 -16.57 1.77
CA GLU A 102 12.01 -15.76 1.99
C GLU A 102 11.62 -14.38 2.51
N ASP A 103 10.58 -13.75 1.95
CA ASP A 103 10.05 -12.48 2.45
C ASP A 103 9.51 -12.61 3.89
N VAL A 104 8.87 -13.74 4.22
CA VAL A 104 8.40 -14.02 5.59
C VAL A 104 9.59 -14.15 6.55
N ALA A 105 10.66 -14.85 6.13
CA ALA A 105 11.86 -14.97 6.93
C ALA A 105 12.53 -13.61 7.15
N GLU A 106 12.61 -12.78 6.11
CA GLU A 106 13.17 -11.44 6.22
C GLU A 106 12.31 -10.51 7.09
N MET A 107 10.98 -10.61 6.98
CA MET A 107 10.07 -9.91 7.88
C MET A 107 10.38 -10.26 9.34
N HIS A 108 10.53 -11.55 9.69
CA HIS A 108 10.93 -11.95 11.05
C HIS A 108 12.29 -11.39 11.47
N ASN A 109 13.27 -11.29 10.55
CA ASN A 109 14.59 -10.73 10.84
C ASN A 109 14.50 -9.24 11.23
N ILE A 110 13.62 -8.49 10.58
CA ILE A 110 13.50 -7.04 10.78
C ILE A 110 12.43 -6.65 11.81
N LEU A 111 11.44 -7.50 12.10
CA LEU A 111 10.21 -7.15 12.82
C LEU A 111 10.46 -6.46 14.16
N LYS A 112 11.46 -6.92 14.93
CA LYS A 112 11.80 -6.28 16.22
C LYS A 112 12.34 -4.86 16.04
N LYS A 113 13.21 -4.65 15.05
CA LYS A 113 13.78 -3.33 14.75
C LYS A 113 12.74 -2.42 14.10
N TYR A 114 11.90 -2.96 13.23
CA TYR A 114 10.77 -2.25 12.63
C TYR A 114 9.79 -1.78 13.70
N HIS A 115 9.35 -2.66 14.61
CA HIS A 115 8.46 -2.28 15.71
C HIS A 115 9.07 -1.16 16.56
N GLN A 116 10.34 -1.27 16.96
CA GLN A 116 11.05 -0.23 17.70
C GLN A 116 11.09 1.10 16.94
N PHE A 117 11.38 1.07 15.64
CA PHE A 117 11.38 2.26 14.78
C PHE A 117 9.99 2.93 14.75
N ILE A 118 8.92 2.15 14.62
CA ILE A 118 7.53 2.65 14.66
C ILE A 118 7.19 3.26 16.03
N VAL A 119 7.72 2.70 17.12
CA VAL A 119 7.56 3.29 18.47
C VAL A 119 8.22 4.66 18.54
N GLU A 120 9.45 4.78 18.08
CA GLU A 120 10.25 6.02 18.14
C GLU A 120 9.69 7.13 17.24
N CYS A 121 9.21 6.78 16.05
CA CYS A 121 8.60 7.73 15.13
C CYS A 121 7.11 7.97 15.39
N HIS A 122 6.53 7.33 16.41
CA HIS A 122 5.10 7.44 16.76
C HIS A 122 4.17 7.11 15.57
N GLY A 123 4.54 6.09 14.78
CA GLY A 123 3.80 5.70 13.56
C GLY A 123 3.97 6.63 12.35
N ASN A 124 4.68 7.76 12.50
CA ASN A 124 4.88 8.74 11.43
C ASN A 124 6.06 8.36 10.52
N THR A 125 5.80 7.56 9.49
CA THR A 125 6.79 7.02 8.55
C THR A 125 6.22 6.90 7.13
N LEU A 126 7.07 6.90 6.10
CA LEU A 126 6.75 6.53 4.73
C LEU A 126 6.91 5.02 4.47
N LEU A 127 7.43 4.25 5.41
CA LEU A 127 7.53 2.79 5.28
C LEU A 127 6.14 2.15 5.18
N PRO A 128 6.03 0.94 4.61
CA PRO A 128 4.80 0.18 4.64
C PRO A 128 4.35 -0.03 6.08
N GLN A 129 3.09 0.31 6.39
CA GLN A 129 2.48 0.02 7.69
C GLN A 129 2.00 -1.42 7.69
N PHE A 130 2.77 -2.35 8.27
CA PHE A 130 2.43 -3.77 8.30
C PHE A 130 1.39 -4.08 9.39
N LEU A 131 0.28 -4.70 9.00
CA LEU A 131 -0.92 -4.86 9.84
C LEU A 131 -1.20 -6.31 10.21
N GLY A 132 -0.60 -7.26 9.49
CA GLY A 132 -0.73 -8.69 9.75
C GLY A 132 0.04 -9.51 8.74
N MET A 133 0.52 -10.68 9.16
CA MET A 133 1.22 -11.63 8.30
C MET A 133 0.65 -13.03 8.52
N TYR A 134 0.28 -13.68 7.42
CA TYR A 134 -0.50 -14.91 7.43
C TYR A 134 0.07 -15.95 6.47
N ARG A 135 -0.19 -17.23 6.77
CA ARG A 135 -0.06 -18.33 5.82
C ARG A 135 -1.36 -19.10 5.73
N LEU A 136 -1.86 -19.24 4.51
CA LEU A 136 -3.03 -20.03 4.17
C LEU A 136 -2.57 -21.31 3.45
N THR A 137 -3.16 -22.44 3.82
CA THR A 137 -3.01 -23.71 3.09
C THR A 137 -4.39 -24.22 2.73
N VAL A 138 -4.72 -24.29 1.44
CA VAL A 138 -5.98 -24.85 0.92
C VAL A 138 -5.62 -25.86 -0.18
N ASP A 139 -6.20 -27.05 -0.14
CA ASP A 139 -5.98 -28.11 -1.15
C ASP A 139 -4.50 -28.40 -1.45
N GLY A 140 -3.66 -28.33 -0.42
CA GLY A 140 -2.21 -28.57 -0.52
C GLY A 140 -1.39 -27.38 -1.06
N VAL A 141 -2.03 -26.29 -1.50
CA VAL A 141 -1.35 -25.07 -1.95
C VAL A 141 -1.13 -24.15 -0.75
N GLU A 142 0.13 -23.78 -0.51
CA GLU A 142 0.51 -22.80 0.51
C GLU A 142 0.69 -21.41 -0.09
N VAL A 143 0.06 -20.40 0.53
CA VAL A 143 0.18 -18.99 0.17
C VAL A 143 0.54 -18.18 1.40
N TYR A 144 1.56 -17.33 1.28
CA TYR A 144 1.96 -16.38 2.31
C TYR A 144 1.45 -14.99 1.94
N MET A 145 0.91 -14.29 2.92
CA MET A 145 0.30 -12.98 2.73
C MET A 145 0.78 -12.01 3.80
N ILE A 146 0.97 -10.76 3.40
CA ILE A 146 1.15 -9.64 4.31
C ILE A 146 0.13 -8.57 4.00
N VAL A 147 -0.46 -7.99 5.05
CA VAL A 147 -1.45 -6.91 4.93
C VAL A 147 -0.79 -5.60 5.30
N THR A 148 -0.97 -4.58 4.47
CA THR A 148 -0.50 -3.21 4.72
C THR A 148 -1.63 -2.21 4.57
N ARG A 149 -1.46 -1.01 5.12
CA ARG A 149 -2.28 0.14 4.71
C ARG A 149 -2.10 0.39 3.21
N ASN A 150 -3.16 0.80 2.53
CA ASN A 150 -3.07 1.29 1.16
C ASN A 150 -2.31 2.63 1.13
N VAL A 151 -1.42 2.79 0.14
CA VAL A 151 -0.68 4.04 -0.07
C VAL A 151 -1.62 5.10 -0.62
N PHE A 152 -2.51 4.70 -1.53
CA PHE A 152 -3.46 5.60 -2.18
C PHE A 152 -4.70 5.78 -1.34
N SER A 153 -5.40 6.90 -1.57
CA SER A 153 -6.64 7.20 -0.87
C SER A 153 -7.68 6.10 -1.10
N HIS A 154 -8.47 5.87 -0.05
CA HIS A 154 -9.67 5.04 -0.14
C HIS A 154 -10.80 5.70 -0.96
N ARG A 155 -10.73 7.02 -1.20
CA ARG A 155 -11.75 7.82 -1.91
C ARG A 155 -11.23 8.49 -3.17
N LEU A 156 -10.11 9.22 -3.08
CA LEU A 156 -9.60 10.02 -4.19
C LEU A 156 -8.96 9.12 -5.26
N SER A 157 -9.51 9.15 -6.47
CA SER A 157 -9.05 8.34 -7.60
C SER A 157 -7.66 8.76 -8.06
N VAL A 158 -6.77 7.79 -8.24
CA VAL A 158 -5.43 8.04 -8.77
C VAL A 158 -5.45 7.89 -10.29
N TYR A 159 -5.17 8.96 -11.02
CA TYR A 159 -5.13 8.94 -12.49
C TYR A 159 -3.76 8.58 -13.05
N ARG A 160 -2.70 8.69 -12.24
CA ARG A 160 -1.32 8.47 -12.66
C ARG A 160 -0.48 7.87 -11.53
N LYS A 161 0.31 6.84 -11.86
CA LYS A 161 1.15 6.10 -10.89
C LYS A 161 2.59 5.97 -11.35
N TYR A 162 3.52 6.11 -10.42
CA TYR A 162 4.94 5.89 -10.63
C TYR A 162 5.54 4.98 -9.54
N ASP A 163 6.41 4.06 -9.96
CA ASP A 163 7.35 3.33 -9.10
C ASP A 163 8.74 3.92 -9.36
N LEU A 164 9.34 4.59 -8.37
CA LEU A 164 10.59 5.36 -8.53
C LEU A 164 11.71 4.77 -7.66
N LYS A 165 12.91 4.58 -8.21
CA LYS A 165 14.08 4.00 -7.50
C LYS A 165 15.33 4.89 -7.54
N GLY A 166 15.27 6.01 -8.24
CA GLY A 166 16.40 6.88 -8.54
C GLY A 166 17.45 6.23 -9.42
N SER A 167 17.09 5.20 -10.20
CA SER A 167 18.00 4.56 -11.16
C SER A 167 17.44 4.71 -12.56
N THR A 168 18.30 4.72 -13.57
CA THR A 168 17.90 4.94 -14.97
C THR A 168 17.97 3.67 -15.83
N VAL A 169 18.70 2.64 -15.39
CA VAL A 169 18.87 1.38 -16.15
C VAL A 169 17.62 0.50 -16.08
N ALA A 170 16.96 0.28 -17.22
CA ALA A 170 15.73 -0.52 -17.35
C ALA A 170 14.56 -0.02 -16.47
N ARG A 171 14.48 1.31 -16.30
CA ARG A 171 13.47 2.00 -15.49
C ARG A 171 12.47 2.76 -16.34
N GLU A 172 11.92 2.03 -17.31
CA GLU A 172 10.77 2.45 -18.13
C GLU A 172 9.65 1.39 -18.03
N ALA A 173 8.40 1.80 -18.12
CA ALA A 173 7.25 0.92 -18.27
C ALA A 173 7.30 0.17 -19.61
N SER A 174 6.99 -1.12 -19.60
CA SER A 174 6.87 -1.89 -20.85
C SER A 174 5.60 -1.50 -21.61
N ASP A 175 5.56 -1.73 -22.92
CA ASP A 175 4.35 -1.48 -23.74
C ASP A 175 3.10 -2.17 -23.18
N LYS A 176 3.25 -3.41 -22.68
CA LYS A 176 2.16 -4.14 -22.00
C LYS A 176 1.65 -3.43 -20.74
N GLU A 177 2.53 -2.73 -20.03
CA GLU A 177 2.14 -1.95 -18.83
C GLU A 177 1.44 -0.66 -19.27
N LYS A 178 2.00 0.04 -20.27
CA LYS A 178 1.45 1.29 -20.84
C LYS A 178 0.06 1.10 -21.47
N ALA A 179 -0.28 -0.12 -21.89
CA ALA A 179 -1.60 -0.47 -22.45
C ALA A 179 -2.70 -0.68 -21.39
N LYS A 180 -2.38 -0.69 -20.09
CA LYS A 180 -3.39 -0.78 -19.03
C LYS A 180 -4.11 0.55 -18.87
N GLU A 181 -5.34 0.51 -18.35
CA GLU A 181 -6.12 1.71 -18.01
C GLU A 181 -5.37 2.63 -17.03
N LEU A 182 -4.78 2.04 -15.99
CA LEU A 182 -3.95 2.76 -15.02
C LEU A 182 -2.54 2.16 -14.93
N PRO A 183 -1.63 2.55 -15.84
CA PRO A 183 -0.27 2.02 -15.92
C PRO A 183 0.58 2.44 -14.71
N THR A 184 1.59 1.63 -14.40
CA THR A 184 2.63 1.98 -13.42
C THR A 184 3.91 2.38 -14.15
N PHE A 185 4.11 3.69 -14.27
CA PHE A 185 5.29 4.29 -14.89
C PHE A 185 6.52 4.18 -13.98
N LYS A 186 7.71 4.44 -14.54
CA LYS A 186 8.98 4.39 -13.80
C LYS A 186 9.79 5.67 -13.97
N ASP A 187 11.02 5.67 -13.47
CA ASP A 187 11.92 6.83 -13.41
C ASP A 187 12.10 7.52 -14.77
N ASN A 188 12.36 6.75 -15.85
CA ASN A 188 12.59 7.33 -17.17
C ASN A 188 11.29 7.91 -17.76
N ASP A 189 10.14 7.25 -17.53
CA ASP A 189 8.84 7.79 -17.95
C ASP A 189 8.56 9.11 -17.21
N PHE A 190 8.81 9.16 -15.89
CA PHE A 190 8.63 10.36 -15.07
C PHE A 190 9.45 11.54 -15.61
N ILE A 191 10.72 11.30 -15.93
CA ILE A 191 11.62 12.33 -16.48
C ILE A 191 11.18 12.76 -17.88
N ASN A 192 10.88 11.81 -18.77
CA ASN A 192 10.54 12.08 -20.16
C ASN A 192 9.21 12.82 -20.30
N ASP A 193 8.23 12.52 -19.44
CA ASP A 193 6.94 13.21 -19.37
C ASP A 193 7.08 14.63 -18.80
N GLY A 194 8.26 15.00 -18.27
CA GLY A 194 8.46 16.28 -17.59
C GLY A 194 7.64 16.40 -16.29
N GLN A 195 7.22 15.28 -15.70
CA GLN A 195 6.39 15.26 -14.50
C GLN A 195 7.11 15.94 -13.34
N LYS A 196 6.35 16.69 -12.55
CA LYS A 196 6.79 17.33 -11.30
C LYS A 196 5.80 17.04 -10.18
N ILE A 197 6.27 17.20 -8.94
CA ILE A 197 5.44 17.09 -7.73
C ILE A 197 5.46 18.46 -7.05
N HIS A 198 4.37 19.19 -7.16
CA HIS A 198 4.26 20.60 -6.78
C HIS A 198 3.80 20.75 -5.33
N ILE A 199 4.71 20.75 -4.36
CA ILE A 199 4.36 20.84 -2.94
C ILE A 199 5.07 22.02 -2.28
N ASP A 200 4.46 22.62 -1.26
CA ASP A 200 5.07 23.78 -0.60
C ASP A 200 6.36 23.40 0.16
N GLU A 201 7.18 24.42 0.45
CA GLU A 201 8.50 24.21 1.05
C GLU A 201 8.42 23.55 2.44
N ASN A 202 7.34 23.78 3.21
CA ASN A 202 7.17 23.15 4.52
C ASN A 202 6.89 21.66 4.37
N ASN A 203 5.94 21.29 3.50
CA ASN A 203 5.61 19.91 3.18
C ASN A 203 6.79 19.18 2.55
N LYS A 204 7.52 19.82 1.64
CA LYS A 204 8.76 19.30 1.05
C LYS A 204 9.81 18.99 2.11
N LYS A 205 10.08 19.93 3.02
CA LYS A 205 11.02 19.73 4.12
C LYS A 205 10.60 18.57 5.03
N MET A 206 9.33 18.55 5.47
CA MET A 206 8.80 17.49 6.32
C MET A 206 8.85 16.11 5.65
N PHE A 207 8.54 16.04 4.36
CA PHE A 207 8.60 14.82 3.58
C PHE A 207 10.04 14.31 3.46
N LEU A 208 10.98 15.17 3.08
CA LEU A 208 12.40 14.78 2.91
C LEU A 208 13.06 14.39 4.23
N GLU A 209 12.74 15.06 5.34
CA GLU A 209 13.21 14.67 6.67
C GLU A 209 12.70 13.28 7.08
N LYS A 210 11.43 12.98 6.79
CA LYS A 210 10.83 11.66 7.05
C LYS A 210 11.47 10.59 6.16
N LEU A 211 11.55 10.85 4.85
CA LEU A 211 12.16 9.97 3.86
C LEU A 211 13.61 9.63 4.22
N LYS A 212 14.39 10.62 4.65
CA LYS A 212 15.78 10.42 5.08
C LYS A 212 15.88 9.45 6.26
N LYS A 213 15.08 9.64 7.32
CA LYS A 213 15.07 8.75 8.48
C LYS A 213 14.67 7.31 8.11
N ASP A 214 13.63 7.17 7.29
CA ASP A 214 13.15 5.87 6.83
C ASP A 214 14.22 5.13 6.00
N VAL A 215 14.87 5.85 5.09
CA VAL A 215 15.92 5.30 4.22
C VAL A 215 17.18 4.96 5.00
N GLU A 216 17.58 5.77 5.99
CA GLU A 216 18.69 5.46 6.90
C GLU A 216 18.41 4.17 7.69
N PHE A 217 17.18 4.00 8.18
CA PHE A 217 16.74 2.76 8.84
C PHE A 217 16.85 1.55 7.90
N LEU A 218 16.36 1.65 6.65
CA LEU A 218 16.48 0.56 5.66
C LEU A 218 17.94 0.21 5.35
N ALA A 219 18.80 1.21 5.20
CA ALA A 219 20.23 1.01 4.94
C ALA A 219 20.92 0.27 6.11
N GLN A 220 20.61 0.62 7.37
CA GLN A 220 21.13 -0.08 8.55
C GLN A 220 20.71 -1.55 8.61
N LEU A 221 19.54 -1.88 8.05
CA LEU A 221 19.06 -3.26 7.90
C LEU A 221 19.61 -3.97 6.67
N LYS A 222 20.43 -3.29 5.85
CA LYS A 222 20.96 -3.79 4.57
C LYS A 222 19.86 -4.16 3.58
N LEU A 223 18.74 -3.44 3.64
CA LEU A 223 17.63 -3.56 2.72
C LEU A 223 17.85 -2.66 1.50
N MET A 224 17.38 -3.11 0.34
CA MET A 224 17.58 -2.42 -0.93
C MET A 224 16.46 -2.75 -1.91
N ASP A 225 16.57 -2.24 -3.14
CA ASP A 225 15.60 -2.49 -4.23
C ASP A 225 14.16 -2.01 -3.89
N TYR A 226 13.97 -1.16 -2.87
CA TYR A 226 12.68 -0.54 -2.52
C TYR A 226 12.36 0.65 -3.44
N SER A 227 11.07 0.91 -3.68
CA SER A 227 10.65 2.05 -4.51
C SER A 227 9.94 3.12 -3.68
N LEU A 228 9.93 4.36 -4.15
CA LEU A 228 8.86 5.30 -3.79
C LEU A 228 7.70 5.06 -4.75
N LEU A 229 6.57 4.63 -4.22
CA LEU A 229 5.31 4.59 -4.96
C LEU A 229 4.68 5.98 -4.88
N VAL A 230 4.35 6.54 -6.04
CA VAL A 230 3.70 7.85 -6.17
C VAL A 230 2.38 7.66 -6.90
N GLY A 231 1.28 8.06 -6.28
CA GLY A 231 -0.03 8.19 -6.90
C GLY A 231 -0.42 9.66 -6.97
N ILE A 232 -0.94 10.09 -8.12
CA ILE A 232 -1.40 11.47 -8.34
C ILE A 232 -2.90 11.44 -8.58
N HIS A 233 -3.62 12.23 -7.80
CA HIS A 233 -5.02 12.56 -8.00
C HIS A 233 -5.12 13.98 -8.55
N ASP A 234 -5.90 14.17 -9.61
CA ASP A 234 -6.19 15.47 -10.22
C ASP A 234 -7.64 15.82 -9.85
N VAL A 235 -7.79 16.90 -9.07
CA VAL A 235 -9.08 17.25 -8.45
C VAL A 235 -10.10 17.67 -9.50
N GLU A 236 -9.67 18.49 -10.48
CA GLU A 236 -10.55 19.03 -11.52
C GLU A 236 -10.97 17.93 -12.50
N ARG A 237 -10.04 17.02 -12.81
CA ARG A 237 -10.36 15.85 -13.64
C ARG A 237 -11.40 14.95 -12.97
N ALA A 238 -11.24 14.68 -11.67
CA ALA A 238 -12.17 13.82 -10.95
C ALA A 238 -13.59 14.43 -10.86
N GLU A 239 -13.69 15.75 -10.68
CA GLU A 239 -14.98 16.45 -10.71
C GLU A 239 -15.67 16.31 -12.09
N GLN A 240 -14.92 16.39 -13.18
CA GLN A 240 -15.47 16.20 -14.53
C GLN A 240 -15.96 14.77 -14.75
N GLU A 241 -15.16 13.78 -14.34
CA GLU A 241 -15.52 12.36 -14.43
C GLU A 241 -16.77 12.04 -13.58
N GLU A 242 -16.96 12.68 -12.41
CA GLU A 242 -18.15 12.53 -11.57
C GLU A 242 -19.42 13.09 -12.26
N VAL A 243 -19.34 14.28 -12.86
CA VAL A 243 -20.47 14.89 -13.59
C VAL A 243 -20.85 14.07 -14.82
N GLU A 244 -19.88 13.59 -15.60
CA GLU A 244 -20.14 12.75 -16.77
C GLU A 244 -20.84 11.43 -16.40
N CYS A 245 -20.48 10.82 -15.26
CA CYS A 245 -21.16 9.63 -14.77
C CYS A 245 -22.62 9.91 -14.36
N GLU A 246 -22.88 11.03 -13.67
CA GLU A 246 -24.25 11.41 -13.26
C GLU A 246 -25.16 11.72 -14.46
N GLU A 247 -24.63 12.36 -15.51
CA GLU A 247 -25.39 12.63 -16.73
C GLU A 247 -25.74 11.33 -17.47
N ASN A 248 -24.80 10.39 -17.57
CA ASN A 248 -24.99 9.14 -18.29
C ASN A 248 -25.96 8.18 -17.57
N ASP A 249 -25.97 8.19 -16.23
CA ASP A 249 -26.97 7.46 -15.42
C ASP A 249 -28.37 8.10 -15.52
N GLY A 250 -28.45 9.43 -15.71
CA GLY A 250 -29.70 10.16 -15.89
C GLY A 250 -30.35 9.99 -17.27
N GLU A 251 -29.57 9.66 -18.30
CA GLU A 251 -30.07 9.41 -19.66
C GLU A 251 -30.62 7.97 -19.83
N GLU A 252 -30.16 6.98 -19.06
CA GLU A 252 -30.70 5.62 -19.10
C GLU A 252 -32.09 5.47 -18.45
N GLU A 253 -32.52 6.42 -17.61
CA GLU A 253 -33.89 6.44 -17.05
C GLU A 253 -34.93 7.08 -18.01
N GLY A 254 -34.54 7.45 -19.23
CA GLY A 254 -35.34 8.25 -20.17
C GLY A 254 -36.32 7.52 -21.10
N GLU A 255 -36.38 6.18 -21.12
CA GLU A 255 -37.34 5.44 -21.95
C GLU A 255 -37.92 4.18 -21.27
N SER A 256 -38.85 4.36 -20.32
CA SER A 256 -39.93 3.40 -20.13
C SER A 256 -41.20 4.06 -19.57
N ASP A 257 -42.31 3.72 -20.21
CA ASP A 257 -43.61 4.37 -20.18
C ASP A 257 -44.41 4.12 -18.87
N GLY A 258 -44.89 5.20 -18.24
CA GLY A 258 -46.15 5.24 -17.50
C GLY A 258 -46.28 4.57 -16.12
N THR A 259 -45.88 5.25 -15.04
CA THR A 259 -46.70 5.41 -13.79
C THR A 259 -46.08 6.44 -12.83
N HIS A 260 -46.82 7.52 -12.54
CA HIS A 260 -46.45 8.56 -11.56
C HIS A 260 -46.64 8.11 -10.09
N PRO A 261 -46.08 8.85 -9.10
CA PRO A 261 -45.18 8.30 -8.07
C PRO A 261 -45.86 8.04 -6.72
N ILE A 262 -45.30 7.12 -5.94
CA ILE A 262 -45.54 7.05 -4.49
C ILE A 262 -44.23 7.43 -3.80
N GLY A 263 -44.20 8.66 -3.27
CA GLY A 263 -43.11 9.16 -2.45
C GLY A 263 -42.93 8.29 -1.21
N THR A 264 -41.69 7.89 -0.95
CA THR A 264 -41.31 7.31 0.33
C THR A 264 -41.20 8.44 1.38
N PRO A 265 -41.70 8.26 2.61
CA PRO A 265 -41.67 9.29 3.65
C PRO A 265 -40.25 9.63 4.11
N PRO A 266 -40.01 10.84 4.65
CA PRO A 266 -38.69 11.33 5.07
C PRO A 266 -38.10 10.65 6.33
N ASP A 267 -38.74 9.61 6.88
CA ASP A 267 -38.38 9.02 8.17
C ASP A 267 -37.68 7.64 8.07
N SER A 268 -36.97 7.37 6.98
CA SER A 268 -35.99 6.27 7.01
C SER A 268 -34.81 6.70 7.89
N PRO A 269 -34.51 6.03 9.02
CA PRO A 269 -33.32 6.35 9.78
C PRO A 269 -32.13 5.98 8.91
N GLY A 270 -31.49 7.00 8.34
CA GLY A 270 -30.27 6.86 7.58
C GLY A 270 -29.24 6.08 8.40
N ASN A 271 -28.62 5.11 7.75
CA ASN A 271 -27.55 4.28 8.30
C ASN A 271 -26.50 5.18 8.97
N THR A 272 -26.47 5.21 10.30
CA THR A 272 -25.67 6.13 11.13
C THR A 272 -24.17 5.78 11.17
N LEU A 273 -23.57 5.41 10.03
CA LEU A 273 -22.15 5.06 9.94
C LEU A 273 -21.29 6.00 9.09
N ASN A 274 -21.87 7.06 8.50
CA ASN A 274 -21.11 8.11 7.82
C ASN A 274 -21.50 9.49 8.41
N SER A 275 -20.99 9.83 9.60
CA SER A 275 -21.19 11.16 10.19
C SER A 275 -20.11 12.18 9.78
N SER A 276 -19.37 11.94 8.70
CA SER A 276 -18.54 12.95 8.08
C SER A 276 -19.35 13.63 6.98
N LEU A 277 -19.52 14.95 7.06
CA LEU A 277 -19.98 15.75 5.93
C LEU A 277 -19.18 15.34 4.67
N PRO A 278 -19.78 15.38 3.47
CA PRO A 278 -19.04 15.15 2.25
C PRO A 278 -17.84 16.11 2.23
N LEU A 279 -16.64 15.52 2.21
CA LEU A 279 -15.40 16.27 2.07
C LEU A 279 -15.45 17.02 0.74
N ALA A 280 -15.05 18.29 0.75
CA ALA A 280 -14.97 19.10 -0.46
C ALA A 280 -13.98 18.49 -1.48
N PRO A 281 -14.06 18.87 -2.76
CA PRO A 281 -13.19 18.30 -3.79
C PRO A 281 -11.69 18.48 -3.49
N GLY A 282 -10.97 17.37 -3.51
CA GLY A 282 -9.55 17.28 -3.15
C GLY A 282 -9.25 17.27 -1.64
N GLU A 283 -10.26 17.30 -0.78
CA GLU A 283 -10.10 17.08 0.65
C GLU A 283 -10.05 15.58 0.98
N PHE A 284 -9.17 15.21 1.91
CA PHE A 284 -9.02 13.84 2.41
C PHE A 284 -8.81 13.87 3.93
N ASP A 285 -9.13 12.76 4.59
CA ASP A 285 -8.86 12.60 6.02
C ASP A 285 -7.40 12.15 6.22
N PRO A 286 -6.52 12.98 6.79
CA PRO A 286 -5.11 12.63 6.99
C PRO A 286 -4.89 11.52 8.02
N ALA A 287 -5.90 11.13 8.81
CA ALA A 287 -5.83 9.97 9.70
C ALA A 287 -6.07 8.64 8.95
N ILE A 288 -6.75 8.68 7.80
CA ILE A 288 -7.01 7.51 6.95
C ILE A 288 -5.99 7.46 5.81
N ASP A 289 -5.91 8.54 5.05
CA ASP A 289 -5.05 8.69 3.88
C ASP A 289 -3.70 9.33 4.28
N VAL A 290 -2.99 8.65 5.18
CA VAL A 290 -1.81 9.13 5.91
C VAL A 290 -0.60 9.54 5.05
N TYR A 291 -0.63 9.17 3.76
CA TYR A 291 0.43 9.45 2.79
C TYR A 291 0.10 10.61 1.84
N GLY A 292 -1.07 11.24 2.01
CA GLY A 292 -1.55 12.33 1.16
C GLY A 292 -0.86 13.67 1.46
N ILE A 293 -0.48 14.38 0.40
CA ILE A 293 0.06 15.74 0.45
C ILE A 293 -0.58 16.54 -0.68
N LYS A 294 -1.17 17.70 -0.36
CA LYS A 294 -1.78 18.58 -1.36
C LYS A 294 -0.73 19.34 -2.16
N SER A 295 -1.06 19.67 -3.40
CA SER A 295 -0.25 20.59 -4.17
C SER A 295 -0.23 22.00 -3.57
N HIS A 296 0.84 22.76 -3.80
CA HIS A 296 0.89 24.17 -3.38
C HIS A 296 -0.08 25.04 -4.22
N GLU A 297 -0.43 26.23 -3.72
CA GLU A 297 -1.43 27.12 -4.35
C GLU A 297 -1.09 27.52 -5.79
N ASN A 298 0.20 27.72 -6.11
CA ASN A 298 0.66 28.10 -7.45
C ASN A 298 0.85 26.90 -8.42
N ALA A 299 0.36 25.71 -8.06
CA ALA A 299 0.58 24.53 -8.89
C ALA A 299 -0.23 24.67 -10.20
N PRO A 300 0.29 24.16 -11.33
CA PRO A 300 -0.44 24.24 -12.61
C PRO A 300 -1.81 23.55 -12.59
N ARG A 301 -1.99 22.59 -11.68
CA ARG A 301 -3.23 21.85 -11.42
C ARG A 301 -3.40 21.65 -9.93
N LYS A 302 -4.64 21.58 -9.47
CA LYS A 302 -4.95 21.19 -8.09
C LYS A 302 -4.83 19.66 -7.97
N GLU A 303 -3.75 19.19 -7.35
CA GLU A 303 -3.45 17.77 -7.23
C GLU A 303 -3.30 17.34 -5.77
N VAL A 304 -3.52 16.05 -5.52
CA VAL A 304 -3.15 15.38 -4.26
C VAL A 304 -2.18 14.25 -4.57
N TYR A 305 -1.03 14.26 -3.90
CA TYR A 305 0.03 13.26 -4.05
C TYR A 305 -0.01 12.26 -2.91
N PHE A 306 -0.01 10.97 -3.24
CA PHE A 306 0.11 9.87 -2.28
C PHE A 306 1.46 9.19 -2.44
N MET A 307 2.32 9.29 -1.43
CA MET A 307 3.72 8.86 -1.55
C MET A 307 4.17 8.00 -0.38
N ALA A 308 4.67 6.80 -0.65
CA ALA A 308 5.22 5.89 0.36
C ALA A 308 6.32 4.98 -0.21
N ILE A 309 7.22 4.52 0.66
CA ILE A 309 8.21 3.51 0.31
C ILE A 309 7.52 2.13 0.26
N ILE A 310 7.80 1.35 -0.78
CA ILE A 310 7.27 -0.01 -0.97
C ILE A 310 8.40 -1.02 -1.23
N ASP A 311 8.07 -2.31 -1.14
CA ASP A 311 8.96 -3.44 -1.49
C ASP A 311 10.28 -3.50 -0.69
N ILE A 312 10.19 -3.32 0.63
CA ILE A 312 11.35 -3.22 1.52
C ILE A 312 11.96 -4.56 1.99
N LEU A 313 11.44 -5.73 1.59
CA LEU A 313 11.88 -7.04 2.11
C LEU A 313 13.05 -7.67 1.34
N THR A 314 13.70 -6.92 0.46
CA THR A 314 14.87 -7.42 -0.28
C THR A 314 16.16 -7.13 0.47
N HIS A 315 16.73 -8.16 1.11
CA HIS A 315 18.02 -8.08 1.78
C HIS A 315 19.21 -8.16 0.80
N TYR A 316 20.26 -7.37 1.04
CA TYR A 316 21.50 -7.40 0.26
C TYR A 316 22.39 -8.59 0.65
N ASP A 317 22.16 -9.73 0.02
CA ASP A 317 22.91 -10.97 0.24
C ASP A 317 24.00 -11.24 -0.82
N ALA A 318 24.66 -12.39 -0.74
CA ALA A 318 25.71 -12.79 -1.69
C ALA A 318 25.17 -12.93 -3.14
N LYS A 319 23.92 -13.35 -3.32
CA LYS A 319 23.28 -13.45 -4.64
C LYS A 319 23.10 -12.05 -5.25
N LYS A 320 22.72 -11.07 -4.44
CA LYS A 320 22.62 -9.66 -4.87
C LYS A 320 23.98 -9.04 -5.17
N LYS A 321 25.03 -9.38 -4.41
CA LYS A 321 26.42 -9.00 -4.74
C LYS A 321 26.85 -9.53 -6.11
N ALA A 322 26.56 -10.79 -6.41
CA ALA A 322 26.84 -11.38 -7.71
C ALA A 322 26.03 -10.71 -8.84
N ALA A 323 24.74 -10.44 -8.60
CA ALA A 323 23.89 -9.74 -9.56
C ALA A 323 24.38 -8.31 -9.84
N HIS A 324 24.84 -7.58 -8.82
CA HIS A 324 25.49 -6.28 -8.97
C HIS A 324 26.72 -6.41 -9.88
N ALA A 325 27.67 -7.29 -9.54
CA ALA A 325 28.88 -7.49 -10.33
C ALA A 325 28.57 -7.80 -11.80
N ALA A 326 27.61 -8.69 -12.07
CA ALA A 326 27.19 -9.03 -13.44
C ALA A 326 26.60 -7.82 -14.19
N LYS A 327 25.76 -7.02 -13.54
CA LYS A 327 25.18 -5.83 -14.17
C LYS A 327 26.22 -4.73 -14.40
N THR A 328 27.19 -4.56 -13.49
CA THR A 328 28.30 -3.62 -13.63
C THR A 328 29.20 -3.99 -14.80
N VAL A 329 29.49 -5.29 -14.99
CA VAL A 329 30.22 -5.78 -16.16
C VAL A 329 29.45 -5.50 -17.46
N LYS A 330 28.12 -5.67 -17.45
CA LYS A 330 27.29 -5.49 -18.65
C LYS A 330 27.10 -4.01 -19.04
N HIS A 331 26.92 -3.10 -18.09
CA HIS A 331 26.53 -1.71 -18.35
C HIS A 331 27.64 -0.69 -18.06
N GLY A 332 28.79 -1.13 -17.51
CA GLY A 332 29.92 -0.26 -17.14
C GLY A 332 29.88 0.20 -15.68
N ALA A 333 31.04 0.59 -15.15
CA ALA A 333 31.23 0.97 -13.75
C ALA A 333 30.52 2.28 -13.33
N GLY A 334 30.15 3.13 -14.30
CA GLY A 334 29.43 4.39 -14.07
C GLY A 334 27.91 4.31 -14.28
N ALA A 335 27.36 3.14 -14.59
CA ALA A 335 25.92 3.01 -14.82
C ALA A 335 25.13 3.00 -13.50
N GLU A 336 24.04 3.77 -13.44
CA GLU A 336 23.13 3.82 -12.28
C GLU A 336 22.24 2.58 -12.21
N ILE A 337 22.85 1.46 -11.83
CA ILE A 337 22.19 0.16 -11.73
C ILE A 337 21.38 0.07 -10.44
N SER A 338 20.16 -0.49 -10.50
CA SER A 338 19.30 -0.63 -9.31
C SER A 338 19.95 -1.41 -8.16
N THR A 339 20.66 -2.50 -8.46
CA THR A 339 21.26 -3.35 -7.43
C THR A 339 22.66 -2.88 -7.05
N VAL A 340 22.80 -1.96 -6.11
CA VAL A 340 24.09 -1.49 -5.55
C VAL A 340 24.14 -1.73 -4.04
N ASN A 341 25.29 -1.45 -3.40
CA ASN A 341 25.39 -1.49 -1.94
C ASN A 341 24.31 -0.58 -1.29
N PRO A 342 23.71 -0.95 -0.13
CA PRO A 342 22.62 -0.20 0.51
C PRO A 342 22.92 1.28 0.80
N GLU A 343 24.14 1.64 1.18
CA GLU A 343 24.54 3.04 1.40
C GLU A 343 24.58 3.84 0.08
N GLN A 344 25.02 3.23 -1.02
CA GLN A 344 24.99 3.85 -2.34
C GLN A 344 23.55 3.94 -2.89
N TYR A 345 22.76 2.91 -2.65
CA TYR A 345 21.36 2.85 -3.05
C TYR A 345 20.55 3.97 -2.40
N SER A 346 20.66 4.09 -1.08
CA SER A 346 19.96 5.08 -0.26
C SER A 346 20.30 6.50 -0.68
N LYS A 347 21.59 6.82 -0.86
CA LYS A 347 22.01 8.15 -1.30
C LYS A 347 21.41 8.52 -2.65
N ARG A 348 21.56 7.65 -3.66
CA ARG A 348 21.01 7.89 -5.00
C ARG A 348 19.49 8.04 -4.99
N PHE A 349 18.81 7.21 -4.21
CA PHE A 349 17.36 7.28 -4.04
C PHE A 349 16.93 8.63 -3.44
N LEU A 350 17.58 9.08 -2.36
CA LEU A 350 17.28 10.38 -1.74
C LEU A 350 17.56 11.55 -2.68
N ASP A 351 18.71 11.56 -3.36
CA ASP A 351 19.10 12.61 -4.29
C ASP A 351 18.10 12.73 -5.45
N PHE A 352 17.67 11.61 -6.02
CA PHE A 352 16.66 11.60 -7.07
C PHE A 352 15.32 12.15 -6.60
N ILE A 353 14.79 11.68 -5.46
CA ILE A 353 13.50 12.14 -4.95
C ILE A 353 13.55 13.63 -4.58
N ALA A 354 14.63 14.12 -3.98
CA ALA A 354 14.77 15.54 -3.67
C ALA A 354 14.68 16.44 -4.91
N ASN A 355 15.13 15.95 -6.08
CA ASN A 355 15.15 16.70 -7.33
C ASN A 355 13.81 16.75 -8.07
N ILE A 356 12.89 15.80 -7.81
CA ILE A 356 11.58 15.77 -8.49
C ILE A 356 10.49 16.55 -7.76
N LEU A 357 10.70 16.87 -6.48
CA LEU A 357 9.81 17.72 -5.66
C LEU A 357 10.11 19.20 -5.95
N THR A 358 9.10 19.94 -6.41
CA THR A 358 9.20 21.36 -6.79
C THR A 358 8.32 22.26 -5.97
#